data_AF-A0A8T4MJZ2-F1
#
_entry.id   AF-A0A8T4MJZ2-F1
#
_cell.length_a   1.000
_cell.length_b   1.000
_cell.length_c   1.000
_cell.angle_alpha   90.00
_cell.angle_beta   90.00
_cell.angle_gamma   90.00
#
_symmetry.space_group_name_H-M   'P 1'
#
loop_
_entity.id
_entity.type
_entity.pdbx_description
1 polymer ?
#
loop_
_entity_poly.entity_id
_entity_poly.type
_entity_poly.pdbx_seq_one_letter_code
_entity_poly.pdbx_strand_id
1 'polypeptide(L)'
;MKIQVLDIEGKKTKEITTKLFEEPIREDIIYKVVEAEKIKQPYAPKQYAGMNRSASGSVLHTRHDWKSDRGRGMSRYPKKKMWRRGTQFSWVAAIIPSARGGRRAHPPRVERRELKINKKEALKALFSSLTYVSSLDHIIKKYYSLENKKIEMKFPLVVEDKILTLKSKDFLNSLKKILGELYSISVQKKTIRAGKGKQRGRKYKKNAGLLLIIGNNENMKSNGIENLKVKDLRVSDLAECGARITMFTENAIKDLEMIGEKSK
;
A
#
# COMPACT_ATOMS: atom_id res chain seq x y z
N MET A 1 18.17 -3.52 24.91
CA MET A 1 17.12 -4.41 25.50
C MET A 1 17.57 -5.87 25.46
N LYS A 2 17.24 -6.69 26.48
CA LYS A 2 17.45 -8.16 26.46
C LYS A 2 16.25 -8.84 25.80
N ILE A 3 16.49 -9.64 24.76
CA ILE A 3 15.47 -10.30 23.96
C ILE A 3 15.66 -11.81 24.06
N GLN A 4 14.56 -12.55 24.18
CA GLN A 4 14.57 -14.00 24.32
C GLN A 4 14.43 -14.66 22.94
N VAL A 5 15.31 -15.62 22.65
CA VAL A 5 15.23 -16.46 21.46
C VAL A 5 14.38 -17.68 21.78
N LEU A 6 13.41 -17.95 20.91
CA LEU A 6 12.47 -19.05 21.03
C LEU A 6 12.87 -20.22 20.13
N ASP A 7 12.74 -21.43 20.66
CA ASP A 7 12.87 -22.67 19.90
C ASP A 7 11.59 -23.00 19.13
N ILE A 8 11.63 -24.09 18.34
CA ILE A 8 10.52 -24.66 17.57
C ILE A 8 9.29 -24.95 18.46
N GLU A 9 9.51 -25.25 19.74
CA GLU A 9 8.45 -25.49 20.73
C GLU A 9 7.92 -24.23 21.43
N GLY A 10 8.53 -23.06 21.21
CA GLY A 10 8.22 -21.83 21.93
C GLY A 10 8.90 -21.71 23.31
N LYS A 11 9.86 -22.58 23.61
CA LYS A 11 10.69 -22.50 24.82
C LYS A 11 11.84 -21.52 24.62
N LYS A 12 12.28 -20.89 25.71
CA LYS A 12 13.39 -19.93 25.72
C LYS A 12 14.71 -20.69 25.70
N THR A 13 15.57 -20.39 24.73
CA THR A 13 16.89 -21.03 24.62
C THR A 13 18.02 -20.06 24.94
N LYS A 14 18.00 -18.88 24.33
CA LYS A 14 19.07 -17.87 24.46
C LYS A 14 18.52 -16.48 24.77
N GLU A 15 19.37 -15.62 25.31
CA GLU A 15 19.10 -14.19 25.43
C GLU A 15 20.11 -13.38 24.61
N ILE A 16 19.62 -12.43 23.83
CA ILE A 16 20.42 -11.53 22.99
C ILE A 16 20.22 -10.10 23.49
N THR A 17 21.29 -9.34 23.60
CA THR A 17 21.23 -7.90 23.91
C THR A 17 21.37 -7.10 22.64
N THR A 18 20.39 -6.23 22.35
CA THR A 18 20.38 -5.40 21.13
C THR A 18 19.99 -3.96 21.44
N LYS A 19 20.48 -3.00 20.64
CA LYS A 19 20.13 -1.57 20.73
C LYS A 19 19.05 -1.15 19.72
N LEU A 20 18.61 -2.05 18.84
CA LEU A 20 17.74 -1.74 17.70
C LEU A 20 16.33 -1.25 18.08
N PHE A 21 15.82 -1.66 19.23
CA PHE A 21 14.45 -1.40 19.68
C PHE A 21 14.35 -0.27 20.71
N GLU A 22 15.38 0.57 20.83
CA GLU A 22 15.45 1.64 21.82
C GLU A 22 15.10 3.02 21.21
N GLU A 23 15.00 3.12 19.88
CA GLU A 23 14.64 4.37 19.18
C GLU A 23 13.21 4.79 19.54
N PRO A 24 12.94 6.08 19.81
CA PRO A 24 11.59 6.54 20.12
C PRO A 24 10.62 6.29 18.96
N ILE A 25 9.38 5.95 19.30
CA ILE A 25 8.30 5.73 18.34
C ILE A 25 7.86 7.09 17.78
N ARG A 26 8.08 7.28 16.47
CA ARG A 26 7.79 8.51 15.73
C ARG A 26 6.85 8.20 14.56
N GLU A 27 5.56 8.14 14.88
CA GLU A 27 4.50 7.85 13.89
C GLU A 27 4.49 8.87 12.73
N ASP A 28 4.89 10.13 12.99
CA ASP A 28 5.00 11.20 12.01
C ASP A 28 5.98 10.87 10.86
N ILE A 29 7.20 10.43 11.19
CA ILE A 29 8.20 10.05 10.18
C ILE A 29 7.80 8.74 9.51
N ILE A 30 7.29 7.77 10.27
CA ILE A 30 6.84 6.48 9.73
C ILE A 30 5.78 6.71 8.64
N TYR A 31 4.72 7.47 8.92
CA TYR A 31 3.67 7.71 7.93
C TYR A 31 4.14 8.54 6.73
N LYS A 32 5.07 9.49 6.95
CA LYS A 32 5.70 10.24 5.86
C LYS A 32 6.48 9.32 4.91
N VAL A 33 7.26 8.38 5.44
CA VAL A 33 8.01 7.40 4.64
C VAL A 33 7.07 6.43 3.93
N VAL A 34 6.07 5.90 4.63
CA VAL A 34 5.07 5.00 4.05
C VAL A 34 4.35 5.65 2.86
N GLU A 35 3.97 6.93 2.94
CA GLU A 35 3.33 7.60 1.80
C GLU A 35 4.30 7.82 0.63
N ALA A 36 5.59 8.03 0.91
CA ALA A 36 6.62 8.16 -0.12
C ALA A 36 6.94 6.83 -0.81
N GLU A 37 6.88 5.69 -0.09
CA GLU A 37 7.12 4.35 -0.64
C GLU A 37 6.00 3.85 -1.57
N LYS A 38 4.82 4.50 -1.57
CA LYS A 38 3.68 4.10 -2.41
C LYS A 38 3.95 4.36 -3.89
N ILE A 39 4.15 3.28 -4.63
CA ILE A 39 4.28 3.31 -6.09
C ILE A 39 2.89 3.44 -6.75
N LYS A 40 2.71 4.49 -7.56
CA LYS A 40 1.46 4.75 -8.30
C LYS A 40 1.77 4.82 -9.79
N GLN A 41 1.13 3.95 -10.58
CA GLN A 41 1.26 4.00 -12.04
C GLN A 41 0.57 5.26 -12.59
N PRO A 42 1.24 6.03 -13.47
CA PRO A 42 0.62 7.21 -14.08
C PRO A 42 -0.53 6.79 -14.99
N TYR A 43 -1.60 7.58 -14.99
CA TYR A 43 -2.76 7.35 -15.84
C TYR A 43 -3.34 8.69 -16.30
N ALA A 44 -3.74 8.74 -17.57
CA ALA A 44 -4.40 9.89 -18.16
C ALA A 44 -5.36 9.42 -19.27
N PRO A 45 -6.46 10.14 -19.53
CA PRO A 45 -7.22 9.94 -20.75
C PRO A 45 -6.39 10.39 -21.97
N LYS A 46 -6.81 9.98 -23.17
CA LYS A 46 -6.25 10.48 -24.43
C LYS A 46 -6.29 12.02 -24.47
N GLN A 47 -5.22 12.67 -24.92
CA GLN A 47 -5.02 14.13 -24.90
C GLN A 47 -6.21 14.94 -25.43
N TYR A 48 -6.83 14.49 -26.53
CA TYR A 48 -8.01 15.16 -27.15
C TYR A 48 -9.33 14.41 -26.91
N ALA A 49 -9.44 13.65 -25.82
CA ALA A 49 -10.66 12.94 -25.47
C ALA A 49 -11.86 13.90 -25.34
N GLY A 50 -12.91 13.67 -26.14
CA GLY A 50 -14.11 14.52 -26.18
C GLY A 50 -13.93 15.85 -26.93
N MET A 51 -12.74 16.13 -27.47
CA MET A 51 -12.43 17.36 -28.21
C MET A 51 -12.32 17.16 -29.72
N ASN A 52 -12.19 15.91 -30.21
CA ASN A 52 -12.13 15.58 -31.64
C ASN A 52 -13.49 15.73 -32.35
N ARG A 53 -14.04 16.95 -32.38
CA ARG A 53 -15.33 17.30 -33.00
C ARG A 53 -15.24 18.71 -33.58
N SER A 54 -15.80 18.92 -34.77
CA SER A 54 -15.90 20.23 -35.42
C SER A 54 -17.05 21.08 -34.83
N ALA A 55 -17.01 21.33 -33.52
CA ALA A 55 -18.04 22.06 -32.78
C ALA A 55 -17.60 23.46 -32.31
N SER A 56 -16.30 23.64 -32.02
CA SER A 56 -15.73 24.96 -31.72
C SER A 56 -15.56 25.74 -33.03
N GLY A 57 -16.10 26.96 -33.10
CA GLY A 57 -15.96 27.84 -34.27
C GLY A 57 -16.89 27.53 -35.46
N SER A 58 -17.72 26.48 -35.40
CA SER A 58 -18.64 26.14 -36.50
C SER A 58 -20.01 26.81 -36.41
N VAL A 59 -20.30 27.50 -35.31
CA VAL A 59 -21.56 28.21 -35.05
C VAL A 59 -21.31 29.70 -35.22
N LEU A 60 -22.04 30.33 -36.15
CA LEU A 60 -22.01 31.78 -36.34
C LEU A 60 -22.66 32.49 -35.15
N HIS A 61 -22.05 33.59 -34.74
CA HIS A 61 -22.49 34.36 -33.57
C HIS A 61 -23.38 35.56 -33.92
N THR A 62 -23.83 35.63 -35.17
CA THR A 62 -24.79 36.61 -35.70
C THR A 62 -26.23 36.20 -35.34
N ARG A 63 -27.14 37.17 -35.20
CA ARG A 63 -28.55 36.92 -34.86
C ARG A 63 -29.37 36.76 -36.14
N HIS A 64 -30.33 35.83 -36.16
CA HIS A 64 -31.23 35.58 -37.30
C HIS A 64 -30.53 35.21 -38.61
N ASP A 65 -29.31 34.69 -38.52
CA ASP A 65 -28.51 34.34 -39.69
C ASP A 65 -28.45 32.82 -39.93
N TRP A 66 -28.13 32.41 -41.15
CA TRP A 66 -27.91 31.02 -41.49
C TRP A 66 -26.75 30.45 -40.66
N LYS A 67 -26.89 29.20 -40.17
CA LYS A 67 -25.88 28.53 -39.32
C LYS A 67 -25.61 29.23 -37.96
N SER A 68 -26.48 30.15 -37.53
CA SER A 68 -26.44 30.75 -36.19
C SER A 68 -27.23 29.96 -35.13
N ASP A 69 -26.80 30.09 -33.86
CA ASP A 69 -27.51 29.57 -32.69
C ASP A 69 -28.37 30.63 -31.97
N ARG A 70 -28.16 31.92 -32.26
CA ARG A 70 -28.86 33.04 -31.62
C ARG A 70 -30.24 33.28 -32.24
N GLY A 71 -31.22 33.56 -31.39
CA GLY A 71 -32.61 33.78 -31.81
C GLY A 71 -33.42 32.48 -32.04
N ARG A 72 -32.89 31.32 -31.62
CA ARG A 72 -33.54 30.00 -31.75
C ARG A 72 -33.93 29.35 -30.42
N GLY A 73 -33.90 30.11 -29.31
CA GLY A 73 -34.20 29.58 -27.97
C GLY A 73 -33.21 28.53 -27.44
N MET A 74 -31.99 28.48 -27.99
CA MET A 74 -30.97 27.49 -27.62
C MET A 74 -29.85 28.12 -26.78
N SER A 75 -29.16 27.29 -25.98
CA SER A 75 -27.95 27.70 -25.25
C SER A 75 -26.78 28.02 -26.18
N ARG A 76 -25.82 28.85 -25.73
CA ARG A 76 -24.63 29.29 -26.49
C ARG A 76 -23.44 28.32 -26.43
N TYR A 77 -23.71 27.05 -26.15
CA TYR A 77 -22.67 26.03 -26.08
C TYR A 77 -22.12 25.71 -27.48
N PRO A 78 -20.81 25.40 -27.65
CA PRO A 78 -20.30 24.77 -28.86
C PRO A 78 -21.09 23.51 -29.20
N LYS A 79 -21.54 23.46 -30.45
CA LYS A 79 -22.38 22.38 -30.96
C LYS A 79 -21.80 21.85 -32.25
N LYS A 80 -21.84 20.53 -32.42
CA LYS A 80 -21.62 19.90 -33.72
C LYS A 80 -22.94 19.80 -34.47
N LYS A 81 -22.88 19.91 -35.80
CA LYS A 81 -24.01 19.63 -36.69
C LYS A 81 -24.16 18.13 -36.87
N MET A 82 -25.36 17.62 -36.71
CA MET A 82 -25.67 16.21 -37.02
C MET A 82 -26.30 16.08 -38.41
N TRP A 83 -27.27 16.93 -38.73
CA TRP A 83 -27.87 16.99 -40.06
C TRP A 83 -28.38 18.41 -40.37
N ARG A 84 -28.68 18.66 -41.66
CA ARG A 84 -29.19 19.92 -42.21
C ARG A 84 -30.34 19.65 -43.18
N ARG A 85 -31.43 20.42 -43.09
CA ARG A 85 -32.48 20.53 -44.14
C ARG A 85 -32.83 22.02 -44.30
N GLY A 86 -32.40 22.62 -45.41
CA GLY A 86 -32.53 24.06 -45.64
C GLY A 86 -31.86 24.89 -44.53
N THR A 87 -32.66 25.73 -43.86
CA THR A 87 -32.25 26.60 -42.74
C THR A 87 -32.33 25.93 -41.37
N GLN A 88 -32.88 24.71 -41.31
CA GLN A 88 -32.97 23.90 -40.09
C GLN A 88 -31.72 23.02 -39.95
N PHE A 89 -31.21 22.98 -38.73
CA PHE A 89 -30.03 22.22 -38.35
C PHE A 89 -30.32 21.49 -37.05
N SER A 90 -29.95 20.22 -36.98
CA SER A 90 -29.90 19.50 -35.70
C SER A 90 -28.50 19.61 -35.10
N TRP A 91 -28.47 20.09 -33.86
CA TRP A 91 -27.25 20.40 -33.15
C TRP A 91 -27.15 19.58 -31.88
N VAL A 92 -25.94 19.11 -31.59
CA VAL A 92 -25.65 18.46 -30.31
C VAL A 92 -24.48 19.17 -29.67
N ALA A 93 -24.64 19.55 -28.41
CA ALA A 93 -23.55 20.14 -27.63
C ALA A 93 -22.35 19.18 -27.59
N ALA A 94 -21.16 19.72 -27.78
CA ALA A 94 -19.93 18.94 -27.81
C ALA A 94 -18.78 19.72 -27.16
N ILE A 95 -17.65 19.06 -26.93
CA ILE A 95 -16.41 19.64 -26.34
C ILE A 95 -16.55 20.03 -24.86
N ILE A 96 -17.69 20.51 -24.38
CA ILE A 96 -17.87 20.98 -22.99
C ILE A 96 -18.02 19.81 -22.00
N PRO A 97 -17.53 19.95 -20.75
CA PRO A 97 -17.71 18.94 -19.70
C PRO A 97 -19.15 18.57 -19.34
N SER A 98 -20.09 19.51 -19.43
CA SER A 98 -21.51 19.26 -19.16
C SER A 98 -22.21 18.48 -20.28
N ALA A 99 -21.59 18.34 -21.45
CA ALA A 99 -22.17 17.65 -22.59
C ALA A 99 -21.79 16.17 -22.63
N ARG A 100 -22.72 15.30 -23.03
CA ARG A 100 -22.46 13.88 -23.27
C ARG A 100 -21.38 13.72 -24.35
N GLY A 101 -20.27 13.08 -23.98
CA GLY A 101 -19.14 12.87 -24.89
C GLY A 101 -18.27 14.10 -25.15
N GLY A 102 -18.44 15.18 -24.37
CA GLY A 102 -17.50 16.29 -24.31
C GLY A 102 -16.27 15.98 -23.46
N ARG A 103 -15.33 16.93 -23.37
CA ARG A 103 -14.08 16.76 -22.61
C ARG A 103 -14.37 16.80 -21.11
N ARG A 104 -13.66 16.02 -20.30
CA ARG A 104 -13.73 16.17 -18.84
C ARG A 104 -13.07 17.50 -18.41
N ALA A 105 -13.63 18.19 -17.42
CA ALA A 105 -12.96 19.32 -16.77
C ALA A 105 -11.78 18.81 -15.94
N HIS A 106 -10.60 19.41 -16.13
CA HIS A 106 -9.34 19.04 -15.43
C HIS A 106 -9.08 17.52 -15.40
N PRO A 107 -8.88 16.87 -16.56
CA PRO A 107 -8.55 15.45 -16.60
C PRO A 107 -7.21 15.17 -15.91
N PRO A 108 -7.00 13.97 -15.34
CA PRO A 108 -5.72 13.61 -14.76
C PRO A 108 -4.64 13.65 -15.84
N ARG A 109 -3.49 14.21 -15.49
CA ARG A 109 -2.31 14.31 -16.36
C ARG A 109 -1.24 13.31 -15.91
N VAL A 110 -0.40 12.92 -16.86
CA VAL A 110 0.73 11.99 -16.62
C VAL A 110 1.81 12.63 -15.74
N GLU A 111 1.95 13.96 -15.81
CA GLU A 111 2.98 14.78 -15.16
C GLU A 111 2.79 14.91 -13.63
N ARG A 112 2.71 13.80 -12.92
CA ARG A 112 2.67 13.78 -11.46
C ARG A 112 4.06 13.51 -10.91
N ARG A 113 4.54 14.37 -10.01
CA ARG A 113 5.81 14.19 -9.30
C ARG A 113 5.66 13.16 -8.16
N GLU A 114 6.61 12.25 -8.07
CA GLU A 114 6.74 11.31 -6.95
C GLU A 114 7.29 12.03 -5.71
N LEU A 115 6.90 11.55 -4.53
CA LEU A 115 7.41 12.07 -3.27
C LEU A 115 8.84 11.57 -3.07
N LYS A 116 9.74 12.47 -2.67
CA LYS A 116 11.14 12.16 -2.37
C LYS A 116 11.36 12.22 -0.87
N ILE A 117 12.24 11.37 -0.36
CA ILE A 117 12.60 11.35 1.05
C ILE A 117 14.11 11.30 1.25
N ASN A 118 14.57 11.86 2.37
CA ASN A 118 15.96 11.86 2.74
C ASN A 118 16.38 10.47 3.24
N LYS A 119 17.59 10.02 2.86
CA LYS A 119 18.13 8.72 3.29
C LYS A 119 18.18 8.59 4.83
N LYS A 120 18.56 9.66 5.53
CA LYS A 120 18.60 9.70 7.00
C LYS A 120 17.22 9.59 7.64
N GLU A 121 16.20 10.23 7.05
CA GLU A 121 14.81 10.10 7.51
C GLU A 121 14.28 8.68 7.32
N ALA A 122 14.58 8.06 6.17
CA ALA A 122 14.19 6.68 5.89
C ALA A 122 14.81 5.68 6.88
N LEU A 123 16.11 5.82 7.19
CA LEU A 123 16.79 4.99 8.18
C LEU A 123 16.20 5.19 9.58
N LYS A 124 15.95 6.43 9.98
CA LYS A 124 15.33 6.72 11.29
C LYS A 124 13.91 6.15 11.39
N ALA A 125 13.13 6.21 10.31
CA ALA A 125 11.82 5.59 10.25
C ALA A 125 11.88 4.07 10.35
N LEU A 126 12.90 3.43 9.76
CA LEU A 126 13.13 1.99 9.87
C LEU A 126 13.36 1.59 11.33
N PHE A 127 14.30 2.22 12.03
CA PHE A 127 14.54 1.91 13.46
C PHE A 127 13.33 2.21 14.35
N SER A 128 12.67 3.35 14.12
CA SER A 128 11.44 3.68 14.85
C SER A 128 10.32 2.66 14.59
N SER A 129 10.21 2.13 13.36
CA SER A 129 9.25 1.09 13.02
C SER A 129 9.56 -0.26 13.65
N LEU A 130 10.84 -0.59 13.91
CA LEU A 130 11.22 -1.79 14.67
C LEU A 130 10.73 -1.67 16.12
N THR A 131 10.98 -0.54 16.78
CA THR A 131 10.43 -0.29 18.14
C THR A 131 8.91 -0.33 18.13
N TYR A 132 8.27 0.24 17.11
CA TYR A 132 6.82 0.26 16.98
C TYR A 132 6.21 -1.14 16.96
N VAL A 133 6.85 -2.06 16.23
CA VAL A 133 6.45 -3.46 16.16
C VAL A 133 6.79 -4.25 17.44
N SER A 134 7.78 -3.80 18.21
CA SER A 134 8.10 -4.41 19.49
C SER A 134 7.08 -4.09 20.59
N SER A 135 6.20 -3.09 20.41
CA SER A 135 5.22 -2.69 21.41
C SER A 135 3.89 -3.44 21.24
N LEU A 136 3.48 -4.14 22.31
CA LEU A 136 2.22 -4.89 22.33
C LEU A 136 1.00 -3.96 22.15
N ASP A 137 1.01 -2.79 22.79
CA ASP A 137 -0.10 -1.83 22.76
C ASP A 137 -0.40 -1.37 21.33
N HIS A 138 0.65 -1.10 20.54
CA HIS A 138 0.51 -0.70 19.15
C HIS A 138 0.04 -1.84 18.24
N ILE A 139 0.41 -3.09 18.54
CA ILE A 139 -0.11 -4.27 17.82
C ILE A 139 -1.61 -4.42 18.11
N ILE A 140 -2.03 -4.35 19.37
CA ILE A 140 -3.45 -4.48 19.76
C ILE A 140 -4.28 -3.39 19.06
N LYS A 141 -3.78 -2.15 19.04
CA LYS A 141 -4.44 -1.03 18.35
C LYS A 141 -4.69 -1.28 16.86
N LYS A 142 -3.80 -2.01 16.18
CA LYS A 142 -3.98 -2.39 14.77
C LYS A 142 -4.94 -3.56 14.60
N TYR A 143 -4.85 -4.57 15.45
CA TYR A 143 -5.61 -5.80 15.35
C TYR A 143 -6.69 -5.85 16.44
N TYR A 144 -7.81 -5.16 16.20
CA TYR A 144 -8.97 -5.11 17.11
C TYR A 144 -9.43 -6.49 17.62
N SER A 145 -9.30 -7.54 16.80
CA SER A 145 -9.62 -8.92 17.22
C SER A 145 -8.78 -9.46 18.39
N LEU A 146 -7.74 -8.75 18.82
CA LEU A 146 -6.86 -9.11 19.94
C LEU A 146 -7.18 -8.38 21.25
N GLU A 147 -8.09 -7.39 21.25
CA GLU A 147 -8.33 -6.54 22.41
C GLU A 147 -8.81 -7.31 23.66
N ASN A 148 -9.57 -8.39 23.47
CA ASN A 148 -10.10 -9.22 24.56
C ASN A 148 -9.22 -10.43 24.93
N LYS A 149 -8.01 -10.52 24.37
CA LYS A 149 -7.15 -11.70 24.48
C LYS A 149 -5.96 -11.43 25.39
N LYS A 150 -5.71 -12.35 26.34
CA LYS A 150 -4.53 -12.30 27.22
C LYS A 150 -3.31 -12.74 26.43
N ILE A 151 -2.49 -11.78 26.00
CA ILE A 151 -1.23 -12.06 25.31
C ILE A 151 -0.10 -12.04 26.34
N GLU A 152 0.36 -13.21 26.76
CA GLU A 152 1.46 -13.36 27.73
C GLU A 152 2.86 -13.31 27.07
N MET A 153 2.91 -13.02 25.76
CA MET A 153 4.14 -13.04 24.97
C MET A 153 4.90 -11.74 25.08
N LYS A 154 6.23 -11.84 25.28
CA LYS A 154 7.14 -10.70 25.22
C LYS A 154 7.50 -10.44 23.75
N PHE A 155 7.20 -9.22 23.30
CA PHE A 155 7.71 -8.70 22.04
C PHE A 155 9.06 -8.00 22.27
N PRO A 156 10.00 -8.05 21.31
CA PRO A 156 9.89 -8.60 19.96
C PRO A 156 10.08 -10.13 19.91
N LEU A 157 9.46 -10.80 18.93
CA LEU A 157 9.54 -12.26 18.76
C LEU A 157 10.77 -12.64 17.94
N VAL A 158 11.67 -13.43 18.54
CA VAL A 158 12.90 -13.90 17.91
C VAL A 158 12.94 -15.43 17.96
N VAL A 159 13.31 -16.04 16.84
CA VAL A 159 13.27 -17.50 16.67
C VAL A 159 14.62 -18.01 16.19
N GLU A 160 14.98 -19.23 16.59
CA GLU A 160 16.17 -19.91 16.08
C GLU A 160 16.12 -20.17 14.57
N ASP A 161 17.27 -20.07 13.91
CA ASP A 161 17.41 -20.27 12.46
C ASP A 161 17.00 -21.68 12.00
N LYS A 162 16.99 -22.66 12.93
CA LYS A 162 16.51 -24.03 12.69
C LYS A 162 15.07 -24.06 12.19
N ILE A 163 14.25 -23.04 12.47
CA ILE A 163 12.86 -23.01 12.02
C ILE A 163 12.74 -22.92 10.49
N LEU A 164 13.78 -22.42 9.81
CA LEU A 164 13.78 -22.20 8.37
C LEU A 164 13.92 -23.50 7.56
N THR A 165 14.52 -24.55 8.13
CA THR A 165 14.74 -25.84 7.46
C THR A 165 13.54 -26.78 7.57
N LEU A 166 12.55 -26.43 8.39
CA LEU A 166 11.35 -27.25 8.61
C LEU A 166 10.47 -27.32 7.36
N LYS A 167 9.78 -28.45 7.19
CA LYS A 167 8.72 -28.60 6.20
C LYS A 167 7.53 -27.71 6.59
N SER A 168 6.75 -27.29 5.59
CA SER A 168 5.62 -26.35 5.79
C SER A 168 4.61 -26.78 6.85
N LYS A 169 4.33 -28.08 7.00
CA LYS A 169 3.40 -28.59 8.01
C LYS A 169 3.96 -28.43 9.42
N ASP A 170 5.23 -28.78 9.60
CA ASP A 170 5.92 -28.71 10.88
C ASP A 170 6.14 -27.25 11.28
N PHE A 171 6.41 -26.40 10.30
CA PHE A 171 6.49 -24.95 10.48
C PHE A 171 5.17 -24.31 10.95
N LEU A 172 4.03 -24.72 10.38
CA LEU A 172 2.73 -24.24 10.85
C LEU A 172 2.41 -24.72 12.27
N ASN A 173 2.83 -25.94 12.62
CA ASN A 173 2.68 -26.46 13.97
C ASN A 173 3.56 -25.71 14.98
N SER A 174 4.82 -25.42 14.64
CA SER A 174 5.71 -24.63 15.50
C SER A 174 5.19 -23.21 15.67
N LEU A 175 4.73 -22.55 14.61
CA LEU A 175 4.06 -21.26 14.69
C LEU A 175 2.83 -21.26 15.58
N LYS A 176 2.01 -22.32 15.52
CA LYS A 176 0.84 -22.45 16.40
C LYS A 176 1.24 -22.52 17.86
N LYS A 177 2.34 -23.21 18.18
CA LYS A 177 2.91 -23.27 19.54
C LYS A 177 3.49 -21.93 19.98
N ILE A 178 4.26 -21.27 19.11
CA ILE A 178 4.93 -19.99 19.41
C ILE A 178 3.93 -18.85 19.56
N LEU A 179 2.96 -18.74 18.64
CA LEU A 179 2.05 -17.58 18.54
C LEU A 179 0.71 -17.77 19.25
N GLY A 180 0.36 -19.01 19.61
CA GLY A 180 -0.88 -19.32 20.33
C GLY A 180 -2.11 -18.67 19.67
N GLU A 181 -2.73 -17.72 20.36
CA GLU A 181 -3.94 -17.04 19.89
C GLU A 181 -3.73 -16.12 18.68
N LEU A 182 -2.49 -15.61 18.48
CA LEU A 182 -2.10 -14.76 17.35
C LEU A 182 -2.03 -15.55 16.04
N TYR A 183 -1.95 -16.89 16.10
CA TYR A 183 -1.86 -17.76 14.92
C TYR A 183 -3.02 -17.54 13.93
N SER A 184 -4.21 -17.28 14.46
CA SER A 184 -5.45 -17.07 13.68
C SER A 184 -5.37 -15.88 12.72
N ILE A 185 -4.64 -14.83 13.11
CA ILE A 185 -4.43 -13.60 12.34
C ILE A 185 -3.16 -13.71 11.50
N SER A 186 -2.17 -14.46 11.99
CA SER A 186 -0.84 -14.63 11.40
C SER A 186 -0.89 -15.32 10.03
N VAL A 187 -1.81 -16.26 9.83
CA VAL A 187 -1.97 -16.96 8.54
C VAL A 187 -2.73 -16.08 7.54
N GLN A 188 -2.22 -15.98 6.32
CA GLN A 188 -2.84 -15.21 5.26
C GLN A 188 -4.15 -15.84 4.76
N LYS A 189 -5.29 -15.20 5.02
CA LYS A 189 -6.61 -15.55 4.49
C LYS A 189 -6.91 -14.69 3.27
N LYS A 190 -7.31 -15.34 2.17
CA LYS A 190 -7.70 -14.66 0.93
C LYS A 190 -9.22 -14.50 0.87
N THR A 191 -9.68 -13.30 0.54
CA THR A 191 -11.09 -13.02 0.28
C THR A 191 -11.23 -12.34 -1.08
N ILE A 192 -12.42 -12.40 -1.66
CA ILE A 192 -12.71 -11.75 -2.94
C ILE A 192 -12.91 -10.24 -2.67
N ARG A 193 -12.11 -9.39 -3.34
CA ARG A 193 -12.10 -7.93 -3.14
C ARG A 193 -13.41 -7.29 -3.58
N ALA A 194 -14.09 -6.51 -2.74
CA ALA A 194 -15.30 -5.80 -3.15
C ALA A 194 -15.05 -4.76 -4.28
N GLY A 195 -16.10 -4.48 -5.09
CA GLY A 195 -16.11 -3.43 -6.11
C GLY A 195 -15.42 -3.74 -7.44
N LYS A 196 -15.21 -2.69 -8.26
CA LYS A 196 -14.67 -2.78 -9.63
C LYS A 196 -13.19 -3.20 -9.70
N GLY A 197 -12.48 -3.25 -8.57
CA GLY A 197 -11.10 -3.73 -8.49
C GLY A 197 -10.96 -5.18 -8.96
N LYS A 198 -12.01 -6.00 -8.82
CA LYS A 198 -12.04 -7.39 -9.31
C LYS A 198 -11.77 -7.47 -10.81
N GLN A 199 -12.41 -6.59 -11.59
CA GLN A 199 -12.29 -6.55 -13.04
C GLN A 199 -10.95 -5.98 -13.51
N ARG A 200 -10.21 -5.27 -12.65
CA ARG A 200 -8.91 -4.67 -12.96
C ARG A 200 -7.73 -5.60 -12.61
N GLY A 201 -7.94 -6.91 -12.66
CA GLY A 201 -6.91 -7.91 -12.33
C GLY A 201 -6.61 -8.07 -10.84
N ARG A 202 -7.32 -7.40 -9.92
CA ARG A 202 -7.08 -7.47 -8.46
C ARG A 202 -8.24 -8.16 -7.74
N LYS A 203 -8.55 -9.40 -8.15
CA LYS A 203 -9.71 -10.17 -7.65
C LYS A 203 -9.62 -10.52 -6.17
N TYR A 204 -8.44 -10.91 -5.69
CA TYR A 204 -8.26 -11.33 -4.30
C TYR A 204 -7.63 -10.22 -3.45
N LYS A 205 -8.07 -10.11 -2.19
CA LYS A 205 -7.43 -9.34 -1.11
C LYS A 205 -6.99 -10.33 -0.04
N LYS A 206 -5.85 -10.08 0.61
CA LYS A 206 -5.39 -10.85 1.76
C LYS A 206 -5.31 -9.95 3.00
N ASN A 207 -5.40 -10.52 4.19
CA ASN A 207 -4.90 -9.87 5.41
C ASN A 207 -3.35 -9.77 5.33
N ALA A 208 -2.77 -8.87 6.12
CA ALA A 208 -1.32 -8.72 6.19
C ALA A 208 -0.65 -10.02 6.67
N GLY A 209 -1.22 -10.66 7.69
CA GLY A 209 -0.62 -11.84 8.30
C GLY A 209 0.69 -11.50 9.02
N LEU A 210 1.42 -12.55 9.41
CA LEU A 210 2.74 -12.48 10.00
C LEU A 210 3.78 -12.09 8.95
N LEU A 211 4.73 -11.26 9.35
CA LEU A 211 5.95 -11.02 8.59
C LEU A 211 7.12 -11.75 9.27
N LEU A 212 7.76 -12.67 8.55
CA LEU A 212 8.98 -13.33 9.00
C LEU A 212 10.19 -12.65 8.34
N ILE A 213 11.05 -12.06 9.16
CA ILE A 213 12.26 -11.37 8.71
C ILE A 213 13.44 -12.31 8.89
N ILE A 214 14.14 -12.54 7.79
CA ILE A 214 15.17 -13.57 7.62
C ILE A 214 16.51 -12.90 7.31
N GLY A 215 17.62 -13.50 7.74
CA GLY A 215 18.97 -13.02 7.42
C GLY A 215 19.24 -13.00 5.92
N ASN A 216 20.20 -12.19 5.48
CA ASN A 216 20.43 -11.96 4.05
C ASN A 216 20.89 -13.21 3.29
N ASN A 217 21.62 -14.08 3.98
CA ASN A 217 22.17 -15.34 3.45
C ASN A 217 21.19 -16.52 3.58
N GLU A 218 20.07 -16.30 4.27
CA GLU A 218 19.06 -17.31 4.53
C GLU A 218 17.91 -17.21 3.52
N ASN A 219 17.26 -18.35 3.27
CA ASN A 219 16.11 -18.41 2.37
C ASN A 219 15.08 -19.39 2.94
N MET A 220 13.82 -18.98 2.89
CA MET A 220 12.70 -19.85 3.25
C MET A 220 11.54 -19.63 2.28
N LYS A 221 11.02 -20.72 1.72
CA LYS A 221 9.80 -20.71 0.93
C LYS A 221 8.66 -21.24 1.80
N SER A 222 7.88 -20.35 2.41
CA SER A 222 6.67 -20.73 3.14
C SER A 222 5.43 -20.23 2.41
N ASN A 223 4.38 -21.05 2.39
CA ASN A 223 3.09 -20.67 1.83
C ASN A 223 2.18 -20.20 2.97
N GLY A 224 1.61 -19.00 2.85
CA GLY A 224 0.63 -18.47 3.80
C GLY A 224 1.18 -17.45 4.80
N ILE A 225 2.50 -17.23 4.81
CA ILE A 225 3.18 -16.17 5.58
C ILE A 225 4.06 -15.39 4.61
N GLU A 226 4.29 -14.11 4.90
CA GLU A 226 5.19 -13.28 4.12
C GLU A 226 6.58 -13.36 4.72
N ASN A 227 7.56 -13.76 3.90
CA ASN A 227 8.96 -13.82 4.28
C ASN A 227 9.72 -12.72 3.54
N LEU A 228 10.56 -11.99 4.27
CA LEU A 228 11.35 -10.91 3.69
C LEU A 228 12.78 -10.99 4.22
N LYS A 229 13.75 -10.61 3.38
CA LYS A 229 15.14 -10.46 3.80
C LYS A 229 15.36 -9.09 4.40
N VAL A 230 16.35 -9.00 5.30
CA VAL A 230 16.75 -7.71 5.90
C VAL A 230 17.13 -6.67 4.84
N LYS A 231 17.82 -7.05 3.76
CA LYS A 231 18.19 -6.14 2.65
C LYS A 231 16.99 -5.49 1.94
N ASP A 232 15.87 -6.20 1.86
CA ASP A 232 14.68 -5.76 1.13
C ASP A 232 13.65 -5.09 2.05
N LEU A 233 13.96 -4.96 3.34
CA LEU A 233 13.06 -4.46 4.39
C LEU A 233 12.70 -2.99 4.16
N ARG A 234 11.39 -2.74 4.04
CA ARG A 234 10.81 -1.39 3.92
C ARG A 234 10.00 -1.03 5.15
N VAL A 235 9.77 0.27 5.34
CA VAL A 235 8.95 0.77 6.44
C VAL A 235 7.49 0.37 6.24
N SER A 236 7.01 0.31 4.99
CA SER A 236 5.67 -0.17 4.64
C SER A 236 5.39 -1.57 5.17
N ASP A 237 6.37 -2.47 5.11
CA ASP A 237 6.16 -3.88 5.47
C ASP A 237 5.92 -4.04 6.98
N LEU A 238 6.56 -3.18 7.78
CA LEU A 238 6.45 -3.13 9.24
C LEU A 238 5.22 -2.33 9.70
N ALA A 239 4.98 -1.16 9.09
CA ALA A 239 4.14 -0.12 9.69
C ALA A 239 3.16 0.62 8.74
N GLU A 240 2.77 0.06 7.58
CA GLU A 240 1.89 0.76 6.60
C GLU A 240 0.54 1.24 7.17
N CYS A 241 0.02 0.60 8.23
CA CYS A 241 -1.26 0.97 8.87
C CYS A 241 -1.27 0.56 10.36
N GLY A 242 -0.18 0.88 11.07
CA GLY A 242 0.05 0.40 12.45
C GLY A 242 1.06 -0.75 12.52
N ALA A 243 1.46 -1.13 13.74
CA ALA A 243 2.45 -2.18 14.00
C ALA A 243 2.00 -3.55 13.50
N ARG A 244 2.69 -4.12 12.52
CA ARG A 244 2.44 -5.49 12.03
C ARG A 244 3.05 -6.52 12.98
N ILE A 245 2.43 -7.69 13.12
CA ILE A 245 3.06 -8.80 13.85
C ILE A 245 4.27 -9.28 13.04
N THR A 246 5.47 -9.18 13.62
CA THR A 246 6.71 -9.65 13.00
C THR A 246 7.41 -10.68 13.87
N MET A 247 8.12 -11.61 13.22
CA MET A 247 9.11 -12.45 13.87
C MET A 247 10.45 -12.30 13.17
N PHE A 248 11.53 -12.36 13.94
CA PHE A 248 12.90 -12.24 13.45
C PHE A 248 13.66 -13.55 13.64
N THR A 249 14.56 -13.88 12.72
CA THR A 249 15.58 -14.92 12.95
C THR A 249 16.77 -14.36 13.73
N GLU A 250 17.59 -15.23 14.31
CA GLU A 250 18.78 -14.83 15.07
C GLU A 250 19.74 -14.04 14.17
N ASN A 251 19.93 -14.51 12.93
CA ASN A 251 20.78 -13.86 11.95
C ASN A 251 20.19 -12.56 11.40
N ALA A 252 18.87 -12.43 11.31
CA ALA A 252 18.23 -11.17 10.91
C ALA A 252 18.56 -10.02 11.86
N ILE A 253 18.63 -10.28 13.16
CA ILE A 253 18.99 -9.27 14.16
C ILE A 253 20.44 -8.82 13.96
N LYS A 254 21.37 -9.76 13.80
CA LYS A 254 22.78 -9.45 13.55
C LYS A 254 22.95 -8.58 12.30
N ASP A 255 22.24 -8.90 11.23
CA ASP A 255 22.26 -8.11 9.99
C ASP A 255 21.67 -6.70 10.17
N LEU A 256 20.61 -6.55 10.98
CA LEU A 256 20.01 -5.24 11.30
C LEU A 256 20.95 -4.38 12.15
N GLU A 257 21.68 -4.99 13.09
CA GLU A 257 22.69 -4.28 13.89
C GLU A 257 23.81 -3.72 13.03
N MET A 258 24.30 -4.50 12.07
CA MET A 258 25.30 -4.03 11.09
C MET A 258 24.82 -2.83 10.27
N ILE A 259 23.51 -2.75 9.96
CA ILE A 259 22.92 -1.60 9.25
C ILE A 259 22.90 -0.37 10.19
N GLY A 260 22.55 -0.56 11.45
CA GLY A 260 22.58 0.49 12.48
C GLY A 260 23.98 1.09 12.67
N GLU A 261 25.00 0.24 12.77
CA GLU A 261 26.39 0.68 12.93
C GLU A 261 26.92 1.46 11.73
N LYS A 262 26.62 1.02 10.50
CA LYS A 262 27.03 1.72 9.27
C LYS A 262 26.37 3.09 9.08
N SER A 263 25.28 3.36 9.81
CA SER A 263 24.52 4.60 9.70
C SER A 263 24.92 5.70 10.68
N LYS A 264 25.70 5.33 11.71
CA LYS A 264 26.33 6.28 12.65
C LYS A 264 27.57 6.90 12.01
#